data_AF-A0A920I400-F1
#
_entry.id   AF-A0A920I400-F1
#
_cell.length_a   1.000
_cell.length_b   1.000
_cell.length_c   1.000
_cell.angle_alpha   90.00
_cell.angle_beta   90.00
_cell.angle_gamma   90.00
#
_symmetry.space_group_name_H-M   'P 1'
#
loop_
_entity.id
_entity.type
_entity.pdbx_description
1 polymer ?
#
loop_
_entity_poly.entity_id
_entity_poly.type
_entity_poly.pdbx_seq_one_letter_code
_entity_poly.pdbx_strand_id
1 'polypeptide(L)'
;MTQLHDRIATVTERIRSRSHDRRQAYLEDIAAMEESPDSDRRAVSCSNMAHAAAAAGPDQDNVLGTGGELAPNIGIITAYNDMLSAHQPFESYPQVIRAAARRQAAPRRWRAAFRRCATASPRAARAWSCR
;
A
#
# COMPACT_ATOMS: atom_id res chain seq x y z
N MET A 1 1.89 -13.98 -32.91
CA MET A 1 2.90 -13.14 -32.23
C MET A 1 3.22 -11.98 -33.14
N THR A 2 3.16 -10.75 -32.62
CA THR A 2 3.38 -9.53 -33.42
C THR A 2 4.84 -9.45 -33.84
N GLN A 3 5.11 -9.20 -35.13
CA GLN A 3 6.48 -8.96 -35.59
C GLN A 3 6.99 -7.65 -34.97
N LEU A 4 8.10 -7.72 -34.25
CA LEU A 4 8.77 -6.53 -33.72
C LEU A 4 9.55 -5.85 -34.84
N HIS A 5 9.51 -4.53 -34.90
CA HIS A 5 10.37 -3.75 -35.77
C HIS A 5 11.85 -4.02 -35.43
N ASP A 6 12.71 -4.23 -36.43
CA ASP A 6 14.11 -4.69 -36.26
C ASP A 6 14.91 -3.86 -35.25
N ARG A 7 14.85 -2.53 -35.36
CA ARG A 7 15.46 -1.60 -34.39
C ARG A 7 15.06 -1.87 -32.94
N ILE A 8 13.78 -2.15 -32.67
CA ILE A 8 13.29 -2.45 -31.32
C ILE A 8 13.86 -3.79 -30.87
N ALA A 9 13.84 -4.82 -31.72
CA ALA A 9 14.39 -6.13 -31.41
C ALA A 9 15.89 -6.04 -31.04
N THR A 10 16.68 -5.31 -31.82
CA THR A 10 18.11 -5.08 -31.54
C THR A 10 18.34 -4.38 -30.20
N VAL A 11 17.57 -3.32 -29.92
CA VAL A 11 17.71 -2.57 -28.66
C VAL A 11 17.29 -3.42 -27.46
N THR A 12 16.19 -4.16 -27.57
CA THR A 12 15.73 -5.08 -26.52
C THR A 12 16.77 -6.13 -26.20
N GLU A 13 17.37 -6.75 -27.23
CA GLU A 13 18.39 -7.77 -27.02
C GLU A 13 19.64 -7.17 -26.35
N ARG A 14 20.12 -6.01 -26.83
CA ARG A 14 21.25 -5.32 -26.20
C ARG A 14 20.99 -4.99 -24.72
N ILE A 15 19.76 -4.60 -24.37
CA ILE A 15 19.40 -4.34 -22.98
C ILE A 15 19.42 -5.64 -22.18
N ARG A 16 18.82 -6.72 -22.69
CA ARG A 16 18.81 -8.03 -22.05
C ARG A 16 20.23 -8.49 -21.74
N SER A 17 21.11 -8.55 -22.75
CA SER A 17 22.48 -9.04 -22.56
C SER A 17 23.25 -8.18 -21.54
N ARG A 18 23.18 -6.84 -21.63
CA ARG A 18 23.88 -5.94 -20.69
C ARG A 18 23.32 -5.97 -19.26
N SER A 19 22.04 -6.35 -19.10
CA SER A 19 21.36 -6.36 -17.80
C SER A 19 21.33 -7.73 -17.15
N HIS A 20 21.77 -8.79 -17.84
CA HIS A 20 21.60 -10.18 -17.44
C HIS A 20 21.88 -10.42 -15.95
N ASP A 21 23.11 -10.16 -15.51
CA ASP A 21 23.53 -10.49 -14.15
C ASP A 21 22.82 -9.64 -13.08
N ARG A 22 22.61 -8.35 -13.34
CA ARG A 22 21.88 -7.46 -12.43
C ARG A 22 20.41 -7.82 -12.32
N ARG A 23 19.81 -8.22 -13.45
CA ARG A 23 18.42 -8.66 -13.51
C ARG A 23 18.26 -9.97 -12.75
N GLN A 24 19.20 -10.89 -12.90
CA GLN A 24 19.21 -12.15 -12.18
C GLN A 24 19.33 -11.92 -10.67
N ALA A 25 20.33 -11.16 -10.22
CA ALA A 25 20.50 -10.84 -8.79
C ALA A 25 19.25 -10.18 -8.18
N TYR A 26 18.62 -9.24 -8.90
CA TYR A 26 17.38 -8.62 -8.45
C TYR A 26 16.21 -9.62 -8.31
N LEU A 27 16.10 -10.58 -9.22
CA LEU A 27 15.05 -11.60 -9.15
C LEU A 27 15.32 -12.61 -8.03
N GLU A 28 16.58 -12.95 -7.78
CA GLU A 28 17.01 -13.78 -6.64
C GLU A 28 16.69 -13.08 -5.31
N ASP A 29 16.96 -11.78 -5.20
CA ASP A 29 16.59 -10.98 -4.02
C ASP A 29 15.07 -10.97 -3.77
N ILE A 30 14.26 -10.81 -4.84
CA ILE A 30 12.80 -10.87 -4.71
C ILE A 30 12.35 -12.24 -4.21
N ALA A 31 12.87 -13.32 -4.80
CA ALA A 31 12.52 -14.69 -4.40
C ALA A 31 12.91 -14.95 -2.94
N ALA A 32 14.10 -14.52 -2.53
CA ALA A 32 14.55 -14.63 -1.15
C ALA A 32 13.69 -13.81 -0.17
N MET A 33 13.24 -12.62 -0.58
CA MET A 33 12.32 -11.79 0.22
C MET A 33 10.93 -12.42 0.34
N GLU A 34 10.44 -13.12 -0.69
CA GLU A 34 9.16 -13.83 -0.65
C GLU A 34 9.21 -15.04 0.31
N GLU A 35 10.35 -15.73 0.37
CA GLU A 35 10.57 -16.87 1.27
C GLU A 35 10.94 -16.46 2.71
N SER A 36 11.37 -15.21 2.91
CA SER A 36 11.80 -14.71 4.22
C SER A 36 10.64 -14.67 5.23
N PRO A 37 10.85 -15.08 6.51
CA PRO A 37 9.87 -14.90 7.59
C PRO A 37 9.49 -13.43 7.84
N ASP A 38 10.39 -12.48 7.50
CA ASP A 38 10.13 -11.04 7.58
C ASP A 38 9.12 -10.55 6.52
N SER A 39 8.74 -11.42 5.56
CA SER A 39 7.61 -11.16 4.66
C SER A 39 6.27 -11.14 5.40
N ASP A 40 6.20 -11.68 6.63
CA ASP A 40 5.03 -11.55 7.47
C ASP A 40 4.86 -10.11 7.95
N ARG A 41 4.19 -9.31 7.12
CA ARG A 41 3.83 -7.92 7.42
C ARG A 41 2.92 -7.74 8.64
N ARG A 42 2.56 -8.83 9.33
CA ARG A 42 1.87 -8.79 10.63
C ARG A 42 2.82 -8.50 11.79
N ALA A 43 4.13 -8.76 11.64
CA ALA A 43 5.13 -8.45 12.64
C ALA A 43 5.50 -6.94 12.60
N VAL A 44 4.55 -6.09 12.97
CA VAL A 44 4.78 -4.65 13.16
C VAL A 44 5.00 -4.35 14.64
N SER A 45 5.96 -3.47 14.94
CA SER A 45 6.17 -3.01 16.33
C SER A 45 4.91 -2.36 16.89
N CYS A 46 4.69 -2.50 18.19
CA CYS A 46 3.51 -1.93 18.86
C CYS A 46 3.39 -0.41 18.66
N SER A 47 4.52 0.31 18.56
CA SER A 47 4.53 1.73 18.24
C SER A 47 3.98 2.04 16.84
N ASN A 48 4.38 1.26 15.83
CA ASN A 48 3.88 1.41 14.46
C ASN A 48 2.39 1.07 14.37
N MET A 49 1.94 0.03 15.07
CA MET A 49 0.51 -0.30 15.13
C MET A 49 -0.32 0.79 15.82
N ALA A 50 0.17 1.37 16.92
CA ALA A 50 -0.53 2.44 17.63
C ALA A 50 -0.74 3.67 16.72
N HIS A 51 0.26 4.03 15.92
CA HIS A 51 0.13 5.11 14.93
C HIS A 51 -0.88 4.78 13.83
N ALA A 52 -0.88 3.54 13.33
CA ALA A 52 -1.84 3.08 12.33
C ALA A 52 -3.28 3.11 12.85
N ALA A 53 -3.47 2.66 14.10
CA ALA A 53 -4.77 2.57 14.75
C ALA A 53 -5.35 3.93 15.15
N ALA A 54 -4.52 4.87 15.61
CA ALA A 54 -4.97 6.18 16.09
C ALA A 54 -5.75 6.99 15.03
N ALA A 55 -5.46 6.78 13.74
CA ALA A 55 -6.14 7.45 12.62
C ALA A 55 -7.20 6.58 11.92
N ALA A 56 -7.43 5.34 12.40
CA ALA A 56 -8.33 4.39 11.76
C ALA A 56 -9.81 4.63 12.12
N GLY A 57 -10.09 5.36 13.20
CA GLY A 57 -11.46 5.65 13.65
C GLY A 57 -12.29 4.37 13.83
N PRO A 58 -13.43 4.21 13.14
CA PRO A 58 -14.25 3.00 13.27
C PRO A 58 -13.58 1.72 12.74
N ASP A 59 -12.50 1.83 11.95
CA ASP A 59 -11.78 0.68 11.43
C ASP A 59 -10.66 0.20 12.38
N GLN A 60 -10.55 0.76 13.60
CA GLN A 60 -9.45 0.51 14.53
C GLN A 60 -9.28 -0.97 14.91
N ASP A 61 -10.38 -1.69 15.17
CA ASP A 61 -10.33 -3.11 15.52
C ASP A 61 -9.85 -4.00 14.37
N ASN A 62 -10.09 -3.59 13.13
CA ASN A 62 -9.58 -4.27 11.94
C ASN A 62 -8.07 -4.06 11.77
N VAL A 63 -7.59 -2.85 12.07
CA VAL A 63 -6.16 -2.51 12.03
C VAL A 63 -5.38 -3.28 13.10
N LEU A 64 -5.99 -3.49 14.26
CA LEU A 64 -5.36 -4.20 15.38
C LEU A 64 -5.57 -5.71 15.35
N GLY A 65 -6.40 -6.23 14.44
CA GLY A 65 -6.74 -7.65 14.38
C GLY A 65 -7.52 -8.15 15.61
N THR A 66 -8.02 -7.25 16.44
CA THR A 66 -8.78 -7.57 17.67
C THR A 66 -10.21 -8.01 17.37
N GLY A 67 -10.73 -7.70 16.17
CA GLY A 67 -12.08 -8.06 15.72
C GLY A 67 -12.23 -9.46 15.13
N GLY A 68 -11.19 -10.31 15.15
CA GLY A 68 -11.24 -11.69 14.62
C GLY A 68 -11.15 -11.81 13.09
N GLU A 69 -11.22 -10.71 12.34
CA GLU A 69 -10.96 -10.66 10.89
C GLU A 69 -9.82 -9.67 10.58
N LEU A 70 -8.76 -10.16 9.94
CA LEU A 70 -7.67 -9.34 9.42
C LEU A 70 -8.04 -8.78 8.04
N ALA A 71 -8.20 -7.46 7.96
CA ALA A 71 -8.43 -6.78 6.71
C ALA A 71 -7.12 -6.26 6.09
N PRO A 72 -6.94 -6.31 4.76
CA PRO A 72 -5.76 -5.75 4.13
C PRO A 72 -5.79 -4.22 4.16
N ASN A 73 -4.66 -3.62 4.51
CA ASN A 73 -4.45 -2.17 4.44
C ASN A 73 -4.15 -1.74 3.01
N ILE A 74 -4.90 -0.79 2.46
CA ILE A 74 -4.69 -0.23 1.11
C ILE A 74 -4.14 1.19 1.21
N GLY A 75 -2.93 1.40 0.70
CA GLY A 75 -2.36 2.73 0.52
C GLY A 75 -2.92 3.42 -0.73
N ILE A 76 -3.41 4.65 -0.59
CA ILE A 76 -3.74 5.52 -1.73
C ILE A 76 -2.66 6.59 -1.84
N ILE A 77 -1.85 6.50 -2.90
CA ILE A 77 -0.86 7.52 -3.25
C ILE A 77 -1.51 8.46 -4.26
N THR A 78 -1.49 9.77 -3.96
CA THR A 78 -2.07 10.80 -4.84
C THR A 78 -0.97 11.72 -5.35
N ALA A 79 -1.08 12.13 -6.61
CA ALA A 79 -0.25 13.18 -7.21
C ALA A 79 -0.82 14.58 -6.99
N TYR A 80 -1.94 14.71 -6.26
CA TYR A 80 -2.55 16.00 -5.95
C TYR A 80 -1.56 16.92 -5.22
N ASN A 81 -1.43 18.14 -5.74
CA ASN A 81 -0.61 19.20 -5.19
C ASN A 81 -1.40 20.51 -5.38
N ASP A 82 -1.59 21.27 -4.31
CA ASP A 82 -2.33 22.54 -4.30
C ASP A 82 -1.55 23.70 -4.93
N MET A 83 -0.23 23.55 -5.12
CA MET A 83 0.64 24.55 -5.74
C MET A 83 0.54 24.62 -7.28
N LEU A 84 -0.01 23.58 -7.93
CA LEU A 84 -0.10 23.48 -9.39
C LEU A 84 -1.57 23.31 -9.81
N SER A 85 -2.15 24.32 -10.45
CA SER A 85 -3.56 24.30 -10.90
C SER A 85 -3.91 23.10 -11.78
N ALA A 86 -2.94 22.59 -12.56
CA ALA A 86 -3.08 21.38 -13.37
C ALA A 86 -3.41 20.12 -12.55
N HIS A 87 -3.15 20.11 -11.24
CA HIS A 87 -3.41 18.97 -10.36
C HIS A 87 -4.78 19.05 -9.67
N GLN A 88 -5.52 20.17 -9.81
CA GLN A 88 -6.87 20.31 -9.24
C GLN A 88 -7.80 19.13 -9.57
N PRO A 89 -7.80 18.56 -10.80
CA PRO A 89 -8.62 17.40 -11.10
C PRO A 89 -8.37 16.20 -10.17
N PHE A 90 -7.17 16.06 -9.61
CA PHE A 90 -6.79 14.93 -8.74
C PHE A 90 -7.30 15.04 -7.30
N GLU A 91 -7.87 16.18 -6.89
CA GLU A 91 -8.31 16.43 -5.51
C GLU A 91 -9.36 15.42 -5.02
N SER A 92 -10.31 15.07 -5.89
CA SER A 92 -11.48 14.27 -5.55
C SER A 92 -11.26 12.75 -5.68
N TYR A 93 -10.31 12.32 -6.53
CA TYR A 93 -10.04 10.92 -6.81
C TYR A 93 -9.74 10.07 -5.57
N PRO A 94 -8.95 10.54 -4.58
CA PRO A 94 -8.74 9.79 -3.36
C PRO A 94 -10.04 9.43 -2.66
N GLN A 95 -11.08 10.27 -2.68
CA GLN A 95 -12.35 9.97 -2.03
C GLN A 95 -13.14 8.90 -2.79
N VAL A 96 -13.16 9.00 -4.13
CA VAL A 96 -13.80 8.03 -5.01
C VAL A 96 -13.18 6.64 -4.86
N ILE A 97 -11.85 6.56 -4.86
CA ILE A 97 -11.09 5.31 -4.70
C ILE A 97 -11.39 4.67 -3.34
N ARG A 98 -11.46 5.46 -2.26
CA ARG A 98 -11.83 4.94 -0.93
C ARG A 98 -13.23 4.33 -0.92
N ALA A 99 -14.19 5.05 -1.49
CA ALA A 99 -15.58 4.59 -1.51
C ALA A 99 -15.74 3.33 -2.37
N ALA A 100 -15.00 3.22 -3.48
CA ALA A 100 -15.00 2.04 -4.32
C ALA A 100 -14.39 0.82 -3.61
N ALA A 101 -13.25 0.99 -2.95
CA ALA A 101 -12.60 -0.09 -2.21
C ALA A 101 -13.41 -0.54 -0.99
N ARG A 102 -14.05 0.39 -0.26
CA ARG A 102 -14.99 0.04 0.82
C ARG A 102 -16.23 -0.72 0.32
N ARG A 103 -16.70 -0.43 -0.90
CA ARG A 103 -17.83 -1.15 -1.51
C ARG A 103 -17.47 -2.58 -1.94
N GLN A 104 -16.29 -2.76 -2.54
CA GLN A 104 -15.81 -4.08 -2.95
C GLN A 104 -15.38 -4.96 -1.76
N ALA A 105 -15.14 -4.35 -0.60
CA ALA A 105 -14.87 -5.03 0.67
C ALA A 105 -16.00 -5.93 1.19
N ALA A 106 -17.21 -5.79 0.63
CA ALA A 106 -18.43 -6.13 1.33
C ALA A 106 -18.74 -7.64 1.54
N PRO A 107 -18.22 -8.63 0.78
CA PRO A 107 -18.49 -10.03 1.14
C PRO A 107 -17.31 -10.87 1.65
N ARG A 108 -16.03 -10.54 1.41
CA ARG A 108 -14.86 -11.16 2.10
C ARG A 108 -13.57 -10.58 1.54
N ARG A 109 -12.59 -10.32 2.42
CA ARG A 109 -11.15 -10.12 2.16
C ARG A 109 -10.63 -8.71 1.85
N TRP A 110 -11.44 -7.65 1.74
CA TRP A 110 -10.91 -6.33 1.34
C TRP A 110 -11.47 -5.10 2.08
N ARG A 111 -11.53 -5.08 3.42
CA ARG A 111 -11.90 -3.84 4.16
C ARG A 111 -10.72 -2.88 4.20
N ALA A 112 -10.72 -1.90 3.30
CA ALA A 112 -9.66 -0.92 3.24
C ALA A 112 -9.84 0.17 4.31
N ALA A 113 -8.91 0.22 5.26
CA ALA A 113 -8.77 1.32 6.20
C ALA A 113 -8.20 2.55 5.45
N PHE A 114 -8.92 3.67 5.48
CA PHE A 114 -8.57 4.84 4.67
C PHE A 114 -8.31 6.09 5.51
N ARG A 115 -7.05 6.52 5.53
CA ARG A 115 -6.57 7.72 6.25
C ARG A 115 -7.08 9.02 5.63
N ARG A 116 -7.89 9.81 6.35
CA ARG A 116 -7.96 11.26 6.11
C ARG A 116 -6.84 11.88 6.97
N CYS A 117 -6.05 12.79 6.41
CA CYS A 117 -5.14 13.58 7.23
C CYS A 117 -6.03 14.53 8.06
N ALA A 118 -6.45 14.09 9.25
CA ALA A 118 -7.19 14.90 10.19
C ALA A 118 -6.19 15.43 11.22
N THR A 119 -6.14 16.75 11.36
CA THR A 119 -5.44 17.44 12.44
C THR A 119 -5.86 16.85 13.79
N ALA A 120 -4.88 16.38 14.56
CA ALA A 120 -5.09 15.65 15.81
C ALA A 120 -5.90 16.49 16.82
N SER A 121 -6.99 15.92 17.34
CA SER A 121 -7.69 16.45 18.52
C SER A 121 -7.16 15.74 19.79
N PRO A 122 -6.92 16.45 20.91
CA PRO A 122 -6.08 15.95 22.02
C PRO A 122 -6.72 14.87 22.90
N ARG A 123 -7.93 14.39 22.60
CA ARG A 123 -8.74 13.63 23.59
C ARG A 123 -8.56 12.10 23.59
N ALA A 124 -7.76 11.51 22.69
CA ALA A 124 -7.68 10.05 22.53
C ALA A 124 -6.53 9.34 23.29
N ALA A 125 -5.86 10.01 24.24
CA ALA A 125 -4.63 9.51 24.86
C ALA A 125 -4.80 8.59 26.09
N ARG A 126 -5.96 7.95 26.30
CA ARG A 126 -6.14 7.03 27.44
C ARG A 126 -6.60 5.66 26.96
N ALA A 127 -5.83 4.65 27.36
CA ALA A 127 -6.08 3.19 27.28
C ALA A 127 -5.33 2.42 26.20
N TRP A 128 -3.99 2.36 26.29
CA TRP A 128 -3.19 1.34 25.59
C TRP A 128 -2.15 0.76 26.56
N SER A 129 -2.51 -0.33 27.24
CA SER A 129 -1.53 -1.25 27.85
C SER A 129 -1.38 -2.45 26.92
N CYS A 130 -0.25 -2.55 26.23
CA CYS A 130 0.13 -3.77 25.53
C CYS A 130 0.48 -4.84 26.56
N ARG A 131 -0.19 -5.99 26.50
CA ARG A 131 0.24 -7.24 27.09
C ARG A 131 0.40 -8.23 25.95
#